data_AF-A0A7S0A044-F1
#
_entry.id   AF-A0A7S0A044-F1
#
_cell.length_a   1.000
_cell.length_b   1.000
_cell.length_c   1.000
_cell.angle_alpha   90.00
_cell.angle_beta   90.00
_cell.angle_gamma   90.00
#
_symmetry.space_group_name_H-M   'P 1'
#
loop_
_entity.id
_entity.type
_entity.pdbx_description
1 polymer ?
#
loop_
_entity_poly.entity_id
_entity_poly.type
_entity_poly.pdbx_seq_one_letter_code
_entity_poly.pdbx_strand_id
1 'polypeptide(L)'
;VRQKLQGLTQKPGTLALRDYFPYWRAQGKGDDPRRANCGKLLFLDPTEAAHHVFFDDHVCSDNAKIVDVRYVSMPEKVPWVQYVLQCHIVRAEPLESVRDRSYFIRHVERLSAAYEDRLRANGRMRSLLQQSARRGNFA
;
A
#
# COMPACT_ATOMS: atom_id res chain seq x y z
N VAL A 1 23.19 -7.38 -7.11
CA VAL A 1 22.18 -6.35 -6.75
C VAL A 1 21.37 -6.74 -5.51
N ARG A 2 20.70 -7.90 -5.47
CA ARG A 2 19.86 -8.35 -4.33
C ARG A 2 20.54 -8.29 -2.95
N GLN A 3 21.72 -8.89 -2.80
CA GLN A 3 22.46 -8.88 -1.52
C GLN A 3 22.84 -7.46 -1.07
N LYS A 4 23.20 -6.60 -2.02
CA LYS A 4 23.51 -5.19 -1.75
C LYS A 4 22.28 -4.42 -1.26
N LEU A 5 21.13 -4.62 -1.90
CA LEU A 5 19.87 -4.02 -1.46
C LEU A 5 19.47 -4.52 -0.06
N GLN A 6 19.56 -5.84 0.19
CA GLN A 6 19.28 -6.40 1.51
C GLN A 6 20.16 -5.79 2.60
N GLY A 7 21.47 -5.62 2.35
CA GLY A 7 22.36 -4.96 3.30
C GLY A 7 21.99 -3.50 3.56
N LEU A 8 21.51 -2.77 2.54
CA LEU A 8 21.08 -1.38 2.68
C LEU A 8 19.73 -1.24 3.41
N THR A 9 18.82 -2.20 3.26
CA THR A 9 17.46 -2.15 3.84
C THR A 9 17.36 -2.79 5.22
N GLN A 10 18.44 -3.37 5.76
CA GLN A 10 18.46 -3.96 7.10
C GLN A 10 18.54 -2.92 8.23
N LYS A 11 18.80 -1.65 7.91
CA LYS A 11 18.89 -0.57 8.88
C LYS A 11 17.93 0.54 8.50
N PRO A 12 17.39 1.31 9.47
CA PRO A 12 16.66 2.53 9.18
C PRO A 12 17.50 3.47 8.32
N GLY A 13 16.92 3.99 7.25
CA GLY A 13 17.62 4.87 6.33
C GLY A 13 16.76 5.27 5.16
N THR A 14 17.32 6.13 4.32
CA THR A 14 16.68 6.58 3.08
C THR A 14 17.36 5.92 1.90
N LEU A 15 16.57 5.33 1.01
CA LEU A 15 17.04 4.70 -0.22
C LEU A 15 16.47 5.47 -1.42
N ALA A 16 17.34 5.85 -2.35
CA ALA A 16 16.94 6.42 -3.63
C ALA A 16 17.09 5.35 -4.72
N LEU A 17 15.97 4.97 -5.34
CA LEU A 17 15.92 4.03 -6.46
C LEU A 17 15.42 4.76 -7.70
N ARG A 18 16.08 4.53 -8.83
CA ARG A 18 15.65 5.07 -10.12
C ARG A 18 14.54 4.20 -10.68
N ASP A 19 13.47 4.84 -11.12
CA ASP A 19 12.39 4.22 -11.88
C ASP A 19 12.84 3.89 -13.31
N TYR A 20 12.23 2.85 -13.91
CA TYR A 20 12.48 2.51 -15.30
C TYR A 20 11.28 2.81 -16.19
N PHE A 21 11.07 4.11 -16.45
CA PHE A 21 9.94 4.62 -17.24
C PHE A 21 9.76 3.95 -18.62
N PRO A 22 10.80 3.69 -19.44
CA PRO A 22 10.62 3.02 -20.73
C PRO A 22 9.91 1.67 -20.62
N TYR A 23 10.24 0.89 -19.58
CA TYR A 23 9.59 -0.39 -19.33
C TYR A 23 8.14 -0.19 -18.86
N TRP A 24 7.91 0.64 -17.85
CA TRP A 24 6.54 0.89 -17.36
C TRP A 24 5.61 1.41 -18.47
N ARG A 25 6.11 2.30 -19.33
CA ARG A 25 5.40 2.78 -20.51
C ARG A 25 5.07 1.65 -21.50
N ALA A 26 6.02 0.75 -21.77
CA ALA A 26 5.80 -0.39 -22.66
C ALA A 26 4.75 -1.38 -22.11
N GLN A 27 4.54 -1.42 -20.79
CA GLN A 27 3.50 -2.22 -20.14
C GLN A 27 2.11 -1.54 -20.12
N GLY A 28 1.99 -0.32 -20.66
CA GLY A 28 0.72 0.42 -20.70
C GLY A 28 0.42 1.22 -19.43
N LYS A 29 1.42 1.51 -18.59
CA LYS A 29 1.33 2.45 -17.44
C LYS A 29 0.20 2.15 -16.44
N GLY A 30 -0.17 0.88 -16.28
CA GLY A 30 -1.28 0.49 -15.40
C GLY A 30 -2.68 0.90 -15.89
N ASP A 31 -2.84 1.21 -17.19
CA ASP A 31 -4.14 1.54 -17.79
C ASP A 31 -5.05 0.30 -17.94
N ASP A 32 -4.48 -0.90 -18.05
CA ASP A 32 -5.23 -2.17 -18.11
C ASP A 32 -5.17 -2.92 -16.76
N PRO A 33 -6.27 -3.00 -16.01
CA PRO A 33 -6.31 -3.69 -14.71
C PRO A 33 -6.12 -5.21 -14.81
N ARG A 34 -6.16 -5.78 -16.03
CA ARG A 34 -5.90 -7.21 -16.28
C ARG A 34 -4.42 -7.52 -16.47
N ARG A 35 -3.57 -6.50 -16.57
CA ARG A 35 -2.11 -6.64 -16.72
C ARG A 35 -1.39 -6.27 -15.45
N ALA A 36 -0.14 -6.70 -15.34
CA ALA A 36 0.74 -6.19 -14.29
C ALA A 36 0.90 -4.66 -14.47
N ASN A 37 0.65 -3.90 -13.40
CA ASN A 37 0.73 -2.46 -13.43
C ASN A 37 2.19 -2.02 -13.68
N CYS A 38 3.17 -2.74 -13.11
CA CYS A 38 4.60 -2.50 -13.30
C CYS A 38 5.06 -1.09 -12.89
N GLY A 39 4.24 -0.39 -12.12
CA GLY A 39 4.59 0.86 -11.44
C GLY A 39 5.50 0.62 -10.24
N LYS A 40 5.57 1.62 -9.36
CA LYS A 40 6.36 1.56 -8.12
C LYS A 40 5.71 0.57 -7.16
N LEU A 41 6.49 -0.38 -6.65
CA LEU A 41 5.96 -1.47 -5.82
C LEU A 41 5.65 -0.99 -4.40
N LEU A 42 4.47 -1.35 -3.91
CA LEU A 42 4.07 -1.27 -2.50
C LEU A 42 3.59 -2.64 -2.04
N PHE A 43 4.32 -3.25 -1.12
CA PHE A 43 3.97 -4.56 -0.57
C PHE A 43 3.12 -4.41 0.68
N LEU A 44 2.03 -5.17 0.73
CA LEU A 44 1.16 -5.25 1.90
C LEU A 44 1.31 -6.62 2.55
N ASP A 45 1.84 -6.62 3.76
CA ASP A 45 1.89 -7.81 4.61
C ASP A 45 1.06 -7.56 5.88
N PRO A 46 -0.11 -8.20 6.03
CA PRO A 46 -0.92 -8.05 7.24
C PRO A 46 -0.32 -8.73 8.48
N THR A 47 0.81 -9.44 8.35
CA THR A 47 1.57 -10.02 9.47
C THR A 47 2.71 -9.11 9.94
N GLU A 48 3.06 -8.10 9.16
CA GLU A 48 4.10 -7.15 9.54
C GLU A 48 3.54 -6.09 10.50
N ALA A 49 4.34 -5.73 11.51
CA ALA A 49 3.97 -4.69 12.46
C ALA A 49 4.05 -3.27 11.86
N ALA A 50 4.87 -3.10 10.81
CA ALA A 50 5.09 -1.82 10.17
C ALA A 50 3.92 -1.44 9.26
N HIS A 51 3.44 -0.21 9.40
CA HIS A 51 2.47 0.37 8.49
C HIS A 51 3.18 1.04 7.31
N HIS A 52 3.01 0.47 6.11
CA HIS A 52 3.60 1.02 4.89
C HIS A 52 2.72 2.11 4.29
N VAL A 53 3.32 3.28 4.04
CA VAL A 53 2.66 4.44 3.44
C VAL A 53 3.42 4.89 2.19
N PHE A 54 2.69 5.29 1.15
CA PHE A 54 3.22 5.75 -0.13
C PHE A 54 2.67 7.14 -0.49
N PHE A 55 3.58 8.03 -0.90
CA PHE A 55 3.27 9.39 -1.34
C PHE A 55 3.70 9.56 -2.79
N ASP A 56 2.81 10.05 -3.66
CA ASP A 56 3.14 10.41 -5.04
C ASP A 56 2.11 11.41 -5.58
N ASP A 57 2.52 12.37 -6.38
CA ASP A 57 1.66 13.43 -6.91
C ASP A 57 0.76 12.97 -8.08
N HIS A 58 1.08 11.82 -8.69
CA HIS A 58 0.35 11.22 -9.81
C HIS A 58 -0.63 10.11 -9.39
N VAL A 59 -0.91 9.95 -8.09
CA VAL A 59 -1.96 9.03 -7.62
C VAL A 59 -3.33 9.57 -7.97
N CYS A 60 -4.16 8.77 -8.66
CA CYS A 60 -5.55 9.10 -8.94
C CYS A 60 -6.51 8.39 -7.96
N SER A 61 -7.71 8.96 -7.78
CA SER A 61 -8.73 8.46 -6.86
C SER A 61 -9.42 7.17 -7.33
N ASP A 62 -9.42 6.91 -8.63
CA ASP A 62 -10.05 5.76 -9.27
C ASP A 62 -9.05 4.64 -9.60
N ASN A 63 -7.79 4.98 -9.80
CA ASN A 63 -6.70 4.04 -10.04
C ASN A 63 -5.36 4.63 -9.56
N ALA A 64 -4.69 3.93 -8.66
CA ALA A 64 -3.38 4.36 -8.17
C ALA A 64 -2.31 4.41 -9.27
N LYS A 65 -2.52 3.78 -10.44
CA LYS A 65 -1.74 3.72 -11.70
C LYS A 65 -0.21 3.67 -11.57
N ILE A 66 0.39 4.68 -10.99
CA ILE A 66 1.83 4.76 -10.72
C ILE A 66 2.30 3.81 -9.60
N VAL A 67 1.40 3.36 -8.72
CA VAL A 67 1.72 2.43 -7.62
C VAL A 67 1.12 1.05 -7.90
N ASP A 68 1.98 0.03 -7.93
CA ASP A 68 1.61 -1.38 -8.05
C ASP A 68 1.57 -2.01 -6.65
N VAL A 69 0.35 -2.17 -6.11
CA VAL A 69 0.13 -2.63 -4.74
C VAL A 69 -0.16 -4.12 -4.72
N ARG A 70 0.60 -4.88 -3.93
CA ARG A 70 0.55 -6.35 -3.91
C ARG A 70 0.56 -6.88 -2.50
N TYR A 71 -0.30 -7.87 -2.22
CA TYR A 71 -0.16 -8.65 -0.99
C TYR A 71 1.05 -9.56 -1.10
N VAL A 72 1.89 -9.60 -0.05
CA VAL A 72 3.10 -10.45 -0.05
C VAL A 72 2.74 -11.94 -0.19
N SER A 73 1.69 -12.37 0.50
CA SER A 73 1.24 -13.77 0.50
C SER A 73 0.38 -14.17 -0.71
N MET A 74 -0.17 -13.19 -1.43
CA MET A 74 -1.10 -13.39 -2.55
C MET A 74 -0.87 -12.31 -3.63
N PRO A 75 0.28 -12.31 -4.32
CA PRO A 75 0.66 -11.26 -5.26
C PRO A 75 -0.30 -11.13 -6.45
N GLU A 76 -1.01 -12.19 -6.82
CA GLU A 76 -2.04 -12.19 -7.85
C GLU A 76 -3.30 -11.40 -7.44
N LYS A 77 -3.57 -11.26 -6.13
CA LYS A 77 -4.75 -10.57 -5.62
C LYS A 77 -4.52 -9.07 -5.60
N VAL A 78 -5.30 -8.35 -6.40
CA VAL A 78 -5.29 -6.88 -6.42
C VAL A 78 -6.08 -6.34 -5.20
N PRO A 79 -5.47 -5.51 -4.34
CA PRO A 79 -6.19 -4.85 -3.27
C PRO A 79 -7.26 -3.90 -3.80
N TRP A 80 -8.34 -3.72 -3.04
CA TRP A 80 -9.38 -2.74 -3.39
C TRP A 80 -8.80 -1.33 -3.34
N VAL A 81 -9.01 -0.53 -4.39
CA VAL A 81 -8.40 0.80 -4.52
C VAL A 81 -8.81 1.72 -3.36
N GLN A 82 -10.06 1.67 -2.90
CA GLN A 82 -10.51 2.48 -1.77
C GLN A 82 -9.78 2.12 -0.47
N TYR A 83 -9.56 0.83 -0.22
CA TYR A 83 -8.80 0.38 0.95
C TYR A 83 -7.38 0.94 0.91
N VAL A 84 -6.73 0.86 -0.24
CA VAL A 84 -5.38 1.36 -0.45
C VAL A 84 -5.30 2.88 -0.27
N LEU A 85 -6.23 3.66 -0.83
CA LEU A 85 -6.25 5.12 -0.69
C LEU A 85 -6.61 5.59 0.73
N GLN A 86 -7.39 4.80 1.46
CA GLN A 86 -7.77 5.12 2.83
C GLN A 86 -6.66 4.81 3.84
N CYS A 87 -5.87 3.75 3.60
CA CYS A 87 -4.91 3.25 4.57
C CYS A 87 -3.46 3.47 4.17
N HIS A 88 -3.09 3.39 2.89
CA HIS A 88 -1.69 3.24 2.49
C HIS A 88 -1.17 4.29 1.53
N ILE A 89 -2.00 4.88 0.68
CA ILE A 89 -1.54 5.77 -0.39
C ILE A 89 -2.18 7.14 -0.24
N VAL A 90 -1.39 8.18 -0.47
CA VAL A 90 -1.89 9.54 -0.59
C VAL A 90 -1.32 10.22 -1.83
N ARG A 91 -2.19 10.99 -2.50
CA ARG A 91 -1.74 11.91 -3.53
C ARG A 91 -1.05 13.09 -2.85
N ALA A 92 0.25 13.25 -3.09
CA ALA A 92 1.01 14.35 -2.52
C ALA A 92 0.77 15.63 -3.33
N GLU A 93 0.52 16.75 -2.65
CA GLU A 93 0.34 18.07 -3.26
C GLU A 93 1.63 18.89 -3.07
N PRO A 94 2.43 19.12 -4.15
CA PRO A 94 3.76 19.72 -4.02
C PRO A 94 3.74 21.10 -3.37
N LEU A 95 2.77 21.95 -3.72
CA LEU A 95 2.70 23.31 -3.18
C LEU A 95 2.39 23.34 -1.68
N GLU A 96 1.51 22.45 -1.23
CA GLU A 96 1.14 22.35 0.19
C GLU A 96 2.27 21.75 1.01
N SER A 97 2.86 20.66 0.52
CA SER A 97 3.95 19.94 1.20
C SER A 97 5.21 20.78 1.41
N VAL A 98 5.48 21.74 0.52
CA VAL A 98 6.59 22.70 0.69
C VAL A 98 6.28 23.75 1.76
N ARG A 99 5.02 24.17 1.87
CA ARG A 99 4.59 25.26 2.77
C ARG A 99 4.35 24.78 4.20
N ASP A 100 3.93 23.54 4.36
CA ASP A 100 3.51 22.99 5.63
C ASP A 100 4.46 21.92 6.14
N ARG A 101 5.22 22.25 7.18
CA ARG A 101 6.21 21.37 7.81
C ARG A 101 5.61 20.08 8.39
N SER A 102 4.31 20.09 8.68
CA SER A 102 3.60 18.95 9.25
C SER A 102 2.78 18.18 8.21
N TYR A 103 2.86 18.55 6.93
CA TYR A 103 2.09 17.93 5.84
C TYR A 103 2.19 16.40 5.84
N PHE A 104 3.40 15.86 5.75
CA PHE A 104 3.61 14.41 5.70
C PHE A 104 3.22 13.72 7.01
N ILE A 105 3.50 14.36 8.15
CA ILE A 105 3.20 13.82 9.48
C ILE A 105 1.69 13.62 9.63
N ARG A 106 0.88 14.64 9.33
CA ARG A 106 -0.59 14.54 9.41
C ARG A 106 -1.16 13.49 8.48
N HIS A 107 -0.60 13.34 7.28
CA HIS A 107 -1.03 12.28 6.37
C HIS A 107 -0.68 10.90 6.90
N VAL A 108 0.51 10.70 7.46
CA VAL A 108 0.88 9.44 8.12
C VAL A 108 -0.04 9.14 9.30
N GLU A 109 -0.32 10.12 10.15
CA GLU A 109 -1.24 9.95 11.29
C GLU A 109 -2.65 9.55 10.84
N ARG A 110 -3.20 10.26 9.86
CA ARG A 110 -4.52 9.96 9.28
C ARG A 110 -4.59 8.55 8.71
N LEU A 111 -3.60 8.17 7.92
CA LEU A 111 -3.52 6.86 7.26
C LEU A 111 -3.34 5.74 8.31
N SER A 112 -2.48 5.94 9.29
CA SER A 112 -2.25 4.99 10.39
C SER A 112 -3.50 4.79 11.25
N ALA A 113 -4.23 5.86 11.59
CA ALA A 113 -5.50 5.74 12.32
C ALA A 113 -6.52 4.89 11.53
N ALA A 114 -6.67 5.15 10.23
CA ALA A 114 -7.56 4.38 9.36
C ALA A 114 -7.13 2.91 9.23
N TYR A 115 -5.83 2.65 9.12
CA TYR A 115 -5.27 1.31 9.06
C TYR A 115 -5.53 0.54 10.37
N GLU A 116 -5.30 1.17 11.53
CA GLU A 116 -5.59 0.56 12.83
C GLU A 116 -7.08 0.25 13.02
N ASP A 117 -7.97 1.16 12.63
CA ASP A 117 -9.42 0.91 12.65
C ASP A 117 -9.79 -0.31 11.82
N ARG A 118 -9.14 -0.45 10.65
CA ARG A 118 -9.32 -1.61 9.78
C ARG A 118 -8.81 -2.89 10.41
N LEU A 119 -7.64 -2.87 11.06
CA LEU A 119 -7.12 -4.03 11.80
C LEU A 119 -8.08 -4.44 12.92
N ARG A 120 -8.59 -3.48 13.71
CA ARG A 120 -9.59 -3.72 14.76
C ARG A 120 -10.88 -4.32 14.20
N ALA A 121 -11.38 -3.81 13.08
CA ALA A 121 -12.57 -4.35 12.41
C ALA A 121 -12.35 -5.78 11.91
N ASN A 122 -11.21 -6.05 11.26
CA ASN A 122 -10.85 -7.38 10.78
C ASN A 122 -10.67 -8.39 11.92
N GLY A 123 -10.06 -7.96 13.04
CA GLY A 123 -9.94 -8.77 14.25
C GLY A 123 -11.30 -9.20 14.78
N ARG A 124 -12.22 -8.24 14.94
CA ARG A 124 -13.62 -8.51 15.36
C ARG A 124 -14.32 -9.50 14.43
N MET A 125 -14.22 -9.28 13.12
CA MET A 125 -14.84 -10.16 12.12
C MET A 125 -14.29 -11.59 12.21
N ARG A 126 -12.96 -11.76 12.32
CA ARG A 126 -12.33 -13.08 12.49
C ARG A 126 -12.81 -13.78 13.74
N SER A 127 -12.89 -13.08 14.87
CA SER A 127 -13.39 -13.65 16.13
C SER A 127 -14.83 -14.13 16.00
N LEU A 128 -15.71 -13.35 15.36
CA LEU A 128 -17.10 -13.75 15.12
C LEU A 128 -17.21 -14.98 14.20
N LEU A 129 -16.45 -15.03 13.12
CA LEU A 129 -16.41 -16.17 12.21
C LEU A 129 -15.93 -17.44 12.92
N GLN A 130 -14.90 -17.34 13.76
CA GLN A 130 -14.40 -18.47 14.56
C GLN A 130 -15.43 -18.95 15.58
N GLN A 131 -16.16 -18.04 16.24
CA GLN A 131 -17.23 -18.39 17.16
C GLN A 131 -18.39 -19.09 16.43
N SER A 132 -18.78 -18.62 15.25
CA SER A 132 -19.83 -19.24 14.44
C SER A 132 -19.44 -20.65 13.97
N ALA A 133 -18.23 -20.81 13.46
CA ALA A 133 -17.70 -22.11 13.03
C ALA A 133 -17.64 -23.13 14.19
N ARG A 134 -17.26 -22.69 15.40
CA ARG A 134 -17.26 -23.55 16.60
C ARG A 134 -18.66 -23.96 17.08
N ARG A 135 -19.67 -23.15 16.77
CA ARG A 135 -21.08 -23.42 17.14
C ARG A 135 -21.81 -24.30 16.13
N GLY A 136 -21.17 -24.72 15.04
CA GLY A 136 -21.77 -25.63 14.05
C GLY A 136 -22.85 -25.01 13.15
N ASN A 137 -22.98 -23.68 13.13
CA ASN A 137 -23.97 -22.98 12.28
C ASN A 137 -23.48 -22.81 10.82
N PHE A 138 -22.97 -23.88 10.23
CA PHE A 138 -22.90 -24.04 8.78
C PHE A 138 -23.67 -25.31 8.43
N ALA A 139 -25.00 -25.16 8.34
CA ALA A 139 -25.91 -26.04 7.63
C ALA A 139 -26.45 -25.26 6.43
#